data_AF-A0A6B2CP49-F1
#
_entry.id   AF-A0A6B2CP49-F1
#
_cell.length_a   1.000
_cell.length_b   1.000
_cell.length_c   1.000
_cell.angle_alpha   90.00
_cell.angle_beta   90.00
_cell.angle_gamma   90.00
#
_symmetry.space_group_name_H-M   'P 1'
#
loop_
_entity.id
_entity.type
_entity.pdbx_description
1 polymer ?
#
loop_
_entity_poly.entity_id
_entity_poly.type
_entity_poly.pdbx_seq_one_letter_code
_entity_poly.pdbx_strand_id
1 'polypeptide(L)'
;MRGEASMDGEPRLFYATLIIVIAVLGGLAAVKYFPPRLSSLVPLPLYVNLTNVSAQGDRLTISLNVSKCLIKPDAITVLFLLNDKVVEEASLSSPSCGANNLTVYLSPYLVNRFARIVVNASLSGKGYVLAYFGRLIEA
;
A
#
# COMPACT_ATOMS: atom_id res chain seq x y z
N MET A 1 -77.12 -2.67 21.24
CA MET A 1 -76.67 -1.62 20.28
C MET A 1 -75.32 -1.15 20.80
N ARG A 2 -74.19 -1.70 20.31
CA ARG A 2 -73.36 -1.27 19.17
C ARG A 2 -72.73 0.12 19.38
N GLY A 3 -71.39 0.15 19.42
CA GLY A 3 -70.54 1.33 19.31
C GLY A 3 -69.07 1.02 19.63
N GLU A 4 -68.32 0.48 18.68
CA GLU A 4 -66.85 0.42 18.68
C GLU A 4 -66.24 1.78 18.30
N ALA A 5 -65.09 2.13 18.88
CA ALA A 5 -64.00 2.97 18.34
C ALA A 5 -62.77 2.79 19.26
N SER A 6 -61.70 2.04 18.93
CA SER A 6 -60.67 2.15 17.88
C SER A 6 -59.61 3.27 18.11
N MET A 7 -58.46 2.81 18.60
CA MET A 7 -57.04 3.16 18.29
C MET A 7 -56.40 4.52 18.66
N ASP A 8 -55.28 4.38 19.39
CA ASP A 8 -53.92 4.88 19.08
C ASP A 8 -53.61 6.39 19.06
N GLY A 9 -52.82 6.84 20.05
CA GLY A 9 -52.05 8.10 19.94
C GLY A 9 -51.28 8.45 21.21
N GLU A 10 -50.00 8.81 21.06
CA GLU A 10 -49.22 9.61 22.05
C GLU A 10 -48.71 8.97 23.36
N PRO A 11 -48.01 7.83 23.27
CA PRO A 11 -46.72 7.76 23.97
C PRO A 11 -45.54 7.59 23.00
N ARG A 12 -45.82 7.10 21.78
CA ARG A 12 -44.80 6.67 20.81
C ARG A 12 -43.97 7.81 20.23
N LEU A 13 -44.54 9.01 20.13
CA LEU A 13 -43.88 10.16 19.51
C LEU A 13 -42.71 10.67 20.38
N PHE A 14 -42.92 10.82 21.69
CA PHE A 14 -41.85 11.18 22.63
C PHE A 14 -40.72 10.16 22.66
N TYR A 15 -41.05 8.85 22.68
CA TYR A 15 -40.03 7.80 22.61
C TYR A 15 -39.28 7.81 21.28
N ALA A 16 -39.97 8.02 20.16
CA ALA A 16 -39.33 8.15 18.85
C ALA A 16 -38.40 9.36 18.80
N THR A 17 -38.83 10.52 19.31
CA THR A 17 -38.00 11.73 19.39
C THR A 17 -36.77 11.49 20.26
N LEU A 18 -36.90 10.83 21.40
CA LEU A 18 -35.78 10.50 22.27
C LEU A 18 -34.76 9.61 21.58
N ILE A 19 -35.21 8.57 20.87
CA ILE A 19 -34.34 7.65 20.11
C ILE A 19 -33.59 8.42 19.02
N ILE A 20 -34.26 9.32 18.30
CA ILE A 20 -33.64 10.15 17.26
C ILE A 20 -32.55 11.05 17.87
N VAL A 21 -32.82 11.70 19.00
CA VAL A 21 -31.84 12.56 19.68
C VAL A 21 -30.61 11.76 20.12
N ILE A 22 -30.81 10.58 20.71
CA ILE A 22 -29.71 9.69 21.12
C ILE A 22 -28.91 9.23 19.91
N ALA A 23 -29.57 8.84 18.82
CA ALA A 23 -28.90 8.39 17.59
C ALA A 23 -28.09 9.52 16.94
N VAL A 24 -28.62 10.74 16.90
CA VAL A 24 -27.93 11.92 16.34
C VAL A 24 -26.73 12.28 17.21
N LEU A 25 -26.89 12.34 18.53
CA LEU A 25 -25.78 12.62 19.46
C LEU A 25 -24.70 11.54 19.40
N GLY A 26 -25.09 10.27 19.32
CA GLY A 26 -24.18 9.14 19.14
C GLY A 26 -23.44 9.20 17.81
N GLY A 27 -24.12 9.54 16.72
CA GLY A 27 -23.51 9.73 15.41
C GLY A 27 -22.52 10.90 15.38
N LEU A 28 -22.89 12.05 15.97
CA LEU A 28 -22.00 13.21 16.10
C LEU A 28 -20.77 12.93 16.96
N ALA A 29 -20.95 12.22 18.08
CA ALA A 29 -19.85 11.77 18.91
C ALA A 29 -18.95 10.81 18.12
N ALA A 30 -19.51 9.84 17.40
CA ALA A 30 -18.74 8.92 16.57
C ALA A 30 -17.94 9.66 15.48
N VAL A 31 -18.51 10.66 14.80
CA VAL A 31 -17.77 11.48 13.82
C VAL A 31 -16.69 12.34 14.48
N LYS A 32 -16.92 12.81 15.72
CA LYS A 32 -15.92 13.61 16.45
C LYS A 32 -14.74 12.78 16.97
N TYR A 33 -15.01 11.59 17.49
CA TYR A 33 -14.01 10.70 18.10
C TYR A 33 -13.40 9.71 17.10
N PHE A 34 -14.15 9.38 16.05
CA PHE A 34 -13.72 8.59 14.90
C PHE A 34 -14.03 9.38 13.63
N PRO A 35 -13.32 10.51 13.39
CA PRO A 35 -13.46 11.23 12.14
C PRO A 35 -13.31 10.22 11.01
N PRO A 36 -14.22 10.22 10.01
CA PRO A 36 -14.06 9.36 8.85
C PRO A 36 -12.67 9.67 8.35
N ARG A 37 -11.80 8.65 8.38
CA ARG A 37 -10.48 8.75 7.82
C ARG A 37 -10.69 8.94 6.33
N LEU A 38 -10.85 10.20 5.90
CA LEU A 38 -10.39 10.69 4.61
C LEU A 38 -8.87 10.57 4.62
N SER A 39 -8.36 9.36 4.87
CA SER A 39 -7.07 8.94 4.40
C SER A 39 -7.22 8.85 2.90
N SER A 40 -7.27 10.01 2.25
CA SER A 40 -6.53 10.19 1.01
C SER A 40 -5.18 9.56 1.32
N LEU A 41 -4.95 8.36 0.77
CA LEU A 41 -3.62 7.76 0.76
C LEU A 41 -2.73 8.90 0.31
N VAL A 42 -1.90 9.44 1.22
CA VAL A 42 -0.95 10.48 0.88
C VAL A 42 -0.26 9.95 -0.37
N PRO A 43 -0.43 10.62 -1.53
CA PRO A 43 0.03 10.05 -2.77
C PRO A 43 1.52 9.77 -2.59
N LEU A 44 1.94 8.54 -2.91
CA LEU A 44 3.33 8.18 -2.72
C LEU A 44 4.19 9.26 -3.40
N PRO A 45 5.24 9.75 -2.72
CA PRO A 45 6.04 10.88 -3.19
C PRO A 45 6.78 10.58 -4.51
N LEU A 46 6.75 9.31 -4.95
CA LEU A 46 7.27 8.81 -6.21
C LEU A 46 6.65 7.45 -6.53
N TYR A 47 6.76 7.04 -7.79
CA TYR A 47 6.28 5.75 -8.29
C TYR A 47 7.45 4.96 -8.86
N VAL A 48 7.54 3.68 -8.54
CA VAL A 48 8.56 2.80 -9.10
C VAL A 48 7.91 1.68 -9.86
N ASN A 49 8.40 1.44 -11.06
CA ASN A 49 8.01 0.30 -11.87
C ASN A 49 9.23 -0.55 -12.23
N LEU A 50 9.05 -1.86 -12.21
CA LEU A 50 10.06 -2.82 -12.65
C LEU A 50 9.92 -3.02 -14.16
N THR A 51 10.87 -2.48 -14.93
CA THR A 51 10.80 -2.55 -16.40
C THR A 51 11.43 -3.81 -16.95
N ASN A 52 12.53 -4.28 -16.34
CA ASN A 52 13.18 -5.51 -16.76
C ASN A 52 13.85 -6.22 -15.58
N VAL A 53 13.89 -7.55 -15.65
CA VAL A 53 14.71 -8.41 -14.80
C VAL A 53 15.27 -9.48 -15.71
N SER A 54 16.59 -9.51 -15.86
CA SER A 54 17.27 -10.47 -16.72
C SER A 54 18.46 -11.04 -15.98
N ALA A 55 18.56 -12.37 -15.94
CA ALA A 55 19.77 -13.02 -15.49
C ALA A 55 20.65 -13.36 -16.70
N GLN A 56 21.95 -13.13 -16.59
CA GLN A 56 22.93 -13.43 -17.62
C GLN A 56 24.21 -13.91 -16.94
N GLY A 57 24.55 -15.19 -17.13
CA GLY A 57 25.68 -15.81 -16.45
C GLY A 57 25.48 -15.82 -14.94
N ASP A 58 26.41 -15.21 -14.21
CA ASP A 58 26.39 -15.07 -12.75
C ASP A 58 25.78 -13.74 -12.27
N ARG A 59 25.17 -12.96 -13.17
CA ARG A 59 24.65 -11.62 -12.86
C ARG A 59 23.16 -11.51 -13.09
N LEU A 60 22.48 -10.86 -12.15
CA LEU A 60 21.09 -10.44 -12.27
C LEU A 60 21.06 -8.93 -12.50
N THR A 61 20.52 -8.53 -13.66
CA THR A 61 20.31 -7.12 -14.02
C THR A 61 18.85 -6.75 -13.80
N ILE A 62 18.64 -5.63 -13.12
CA ILE A 62 17.34 -5.14 -12.70
C ILE A 62 17.20 -3.72 -13.22
N SER A 63 16.21 -3.50 -14.08
CA SER A 63 15.87 -2.17 -14.57
C SER A 63 14.61 -1.68 -13.89
N LEU A 64 14.72 -0.50 -13.29
CA LEU A 64 13.65 0.21 -12.61
C LEU A 64 13.39 1.52 -13.35
N ASN A 65 12.12 1.91 -13.43
CA ASN A 65 11.73 3.26 -13.83
C ASN A 65 11.07 3.97 -12.65
N VAL A 66 11.70 5.05 -12.20
CA VAL A 66 11.20 5.90 -11.14
C VAL A 66 10.52 7.11 -11.79
N SER A 67 9.26 7.33 -11.48
CA SER A 67 8.43 8.38 -12.10
C SER A 67 7.68 9.19 -11.04
N LYS A 68 7.15 10.35 -11.45
CA LYS A 68 6.42 11.30 -10.60
C LYS A 68 7.19 11.64 -9.30
N CYS A 69 8.51 11.85 -9.39
CA CYS A 69 9.33 12.14 -8.22
C CYS A 69 9.08 13.57 -7.75
N LEU A 70 8.23 13.73 -6.73
CA LEU A 70 8.12 14.97 -5.97
C LEU A 70 9.38 15.19 -5.13
N ILE A 71 9.99 14.10 -4.68
CA ILE A 71 11.24 14.06 -3.92
C ILE A 71 12.14 13.01 -4.56
N LYS A 72 13.42 13.37 -4.77
CA LYS A 72 14.43 12.43 -5.26
C LYS A 72 14.77 11.42 -4.14
N PRO A 73 14.76 10.10 -4.40
CA PRO A 73 15.18 9.13 -3.40
C PRO A 73 16.68 9.21 -3.11
N ASP A 74 17.07 9.03 -1.85
CA ASP A 74 18.47 9.00 -1.41
C ASP A 74 19.12 7.66 -1.79
N ALA A 75 18.35 6.58 -1.66
CA ALA A 75 18.75 5.22 -1.99
C ALA A 75 17.54 4.37 -2.38
N ILE A 76 17.75 3.36 -3.21
CA ILE A 76 16.78 2.30 -3.50
C ILE A 76 17.40 0.96 -3.11
N THR A 77 16.61 0.11 -2.47
CA THR A 77 16.97 -1.27 -2.16
C THR A 77 15.96 -2.20 -2.79
N VAL A 78 16.42 -3.22 -3.48
CA VAL A 78 15.61 -4.26 -4.11
C VAL A 78 15.90 -5.57 -3.40
N LEU A 79 14.87 -6.16 -2.81
CA LEU A 79 14.94 -7.44 -2.10
C LEU A 79 14.28 -8.53 -2.91
N PHE A 80 14.94 -9.68 -3.05
CA PHE A 80 14.38 -10.88 -3.66
C PHE A 80 14.00 -11.86 -2.59
N LEU A 81 12.70 -12.20 -2.54
CA LEU A 81 12.16 -13.13 -1.56
C LEU A 81 11.71 -14.42 -2.23
N LEU A 82 12.11 -15.54 -1.62
CA LEU A 82 11.59 -16.88 -1.88
C LEU A 82 10.91 -17.37 -0.60
N ASN A 83 9.63 -17.73 -0.70
CA ASN A 83 8.83 -18.15 0.47
C ASN A 83 8.96 -17.16 1.66
N ASP A 84 8.85 -15.86 1.36
CA ASP A 84 8.97 -14.75 2.31
C ASP A 84 10.33 -14.61 3.04
N LYS A 85 11.37 -15.32 2.59
CA LYS A 85 12.75 -15.12 3.05
C LYS A 85 13.55 -14.35 2.02
N VAL A 86 14.30 -13.35 2.47
CA VAL A 86 15.24 -12.61 1.62
C VAL A 86 16.39 -13.53 1.23
N VAL A 87 16.62 -13.67 -0.07
CA VAL A 87 17.69 -14.51 -0.65
C VAL A 87 18.76 -13.66 -1.31
N GLU A 88 18.38 -12.53 -1.91
CA GLU A 88 19.30 -11.54 -2.47
C GLU A 88 18.83 -10.12 -2.20
N GLU A 89 19.80 -9.21 -2.18
CA GLU A 89 19.59 -7.79 -2.00
C GLU A 89 20.48 -7.00 -2.97
N ALA A 90 19.89 -6.02 -3.65
CA ALA A 90 20.60 -5.07 -4.49
C ALA A 90 20.29 -3.64 -4.03
N SER A 91 21.32 -2.82 -3.84
CA SER A 91 21.15 -1.42 -3.41
C SER A 91 21.74 -0.45 -4.43
N LEU A 92 21.05 0.67 -4.64
CA LEU A 92 21.50 1.78 -5.48
C LEU A 92 21.52 3.07 -4.66
N SER A 93 22.69 3.67 -4.53
CA SER A 93 22.87 5.00 -3.92
C SER A 93 22.61 6.12 -4.93
N SER A 94 21.87 7.15 -4.52
CA SER A 94 21.53 8.34 -5.33
C SER A 94 20.83 8.02 -6.67
N PRO A 95 19.73 7.24 -6.67
CA PRO A 95 18.95 6.90 -7.86
C PRO A 95 18.44 8.15 -8.61
N SER A 96 18.35 8.05 -9.93
CA SER A 96 17.77 9.08 -10.78
C SER A 96 16.24 9.04 -10.79
N CYS A 97 15.59 10.17 -11.07
CA CYS A 97 14.17 10.15 -11.42
C CYS A 97 14.02 9.77 -12.90
N GLY A 98 13.95 8.46 -13.16
CA GLY A 98 13.86 7.89 -14.50
C GLY A 98 14.36 6.46 -14.51
N ALA A 99 15.07 6.09 -15.57
CA ALA A 99 15.65 4.77 -15.71
C ALA A 99 16.84 4.58 -14.74
N ASN A 100 16.80 3.49 -13.98
CA ASN A 100 17.83 3.08 -13.05
C ASN A 100 18.14 1.59 -13.28
N ASN A 101 19.42 1.25 -13.37
CA ASN A 101 19.84 -0.13 -13.53
C ASN A 101 20.65 -0.54 -12.29
N LEU A 102 20.32 -1.71 -11.75
CA LEU A 102 21.06 -2.37 -10.69
C LEU A 102 21.58 -3.70 -11.22
N THR A 103 22.77 -4.08 -10.78
CA THR A 103 23.35 -5.39 -11.04
C THR A 103 23.79 -6.00 -9.73
N VAL A 104 23.47 -7.27 -9.54
CA VAL A 104 23.85 -8.07 -8.38
C VAL A 104 24.23 -9.47 -8.85
N TYR A 105 24.92 -10.24 -8.00
CA TYR A 105 25.17 -11.63 -8.27
C TYR A 105 23.85 -12.42 -8.30
N LEU A 106 23.71 -13.30 -9.28
CA LEU A 106 22.57 -14.19 -9.39
C LEU A 106 22.72 -15.33 -8.39
N SER A 107 21.86 -15.34 -7.37
CA SER A 107 21.78 -16.49 -6.48
C SER A 107 21.36 -17.75 -7.25
N PRO A 108 22.05 -18.89 -7.09
CA PRO A 108 21.62 -20.14 -7.69
C PRO A 108 20.23 -20.57 -7.18
N TYR A 109 19.84 -20.10 -5.99
CA TYR A 109 18.51 -20.36 -5.41
C TYR A 109 17.37 -19.66 -6.16
N LEU A 110 17.64 -18.59 -6.91
CA LEU A 110 16.63 -17.82 -7.65
C LEU A 110 16.39 -18.38 -9.06
N VAL A 111 17.34 -19.12 -9.63
CA VAL A 111 17.28 -19.62 -11.01
C VAL A 111 16.07 -20.54 -11.22
N ASN A 112 15.26 -20.25 -12.24
CA ASN A 112 14.04 -20.98 -12.58
C ASN A 112 13.05 -21.07 -11.40
N ARG A 113 13.01 -20.03 -10.57
CA ARG A 113 12.07 -19.89 -9.46
C ARG A 113 11.27 -18.59 -9.59
N PHE A 114 10.03 -18.66 -9.12
CA PHE A 114 9.19 -17.48 -9.00
C PHE A 114 9.55 -16.75 -7.70
N ALA A 115 10.10 -15.54 -7.82
CA ALA A 115 10.53 -14.73 -6.69
C ALA A 115 9.62 -13.50 -6.55
N ARG A 116 9.38 -13.10 -5.29
CA ARG A 116 8.77 -11.81 -4.98
C ARG A 116 9.87 -10.77 -4.86
N ILE A 117 9.77 -9.71 -5.64
CA ILE A 117 10.72 -8.60 -5.69
C ILE A 117 10.09 -7.43 -4.96
N VAL A 118 10.74 -6.94 -3.91
CA VAL A 118 10.28 -5.80 -3.12
C VAL A 118 11.21 -4.64 -3.37
N VAL A 119 10.65 -3.49 -3.74
CA VAL A 119 11.42 -2.28 -3.95
C VAL A 119 11.15 -1.31 -2.80
N ASN A 120 12.21 -1.02 -2.06
CA ASN A 120 12.24 -0.04 -0.98
C ASN A 120 13.00 1.20 -1.45
N ALA A 121 12.63 2.37 -0.94
CA ALA A 121 13.46 3.56 -1.07
C ALA A 121 13.61 4.31 0.25
N SER A 122 14.77 4.94 0.40
CA SER A 122 14.99 5.97 1.41
C SER A 122 14.66 7.33 0.82
N LEU A 123 13.83 8.10 1.53
CA LEU A 123 13.44 9.46 1.18
C LEU A 123 13.65 10.35 2.40
N SER A 124 14.61 11.27 2.32
CA SER A 124 14.96 12.20 3.40
C SER A 124 15.23 11.47 4.73
N GLY A 125 15.96 10.35 4.65
CA GLY A 125 16.31 9.51 5.80
C GLY A 125 15.19 8.61 6.34
N LYS A 126 14.01 8.56 5.70
CA LYS A 126 12.92 7.62 6.04
C LYS A 126 12.79 6.52 4.99
N GLY A 127 12.65 5.27 5.43
CA GLY A 127 12.42 4.13 4.55
C GLY A 127 10.95 3.96 4.17
N TYR A 128 10.68 3.71 2.88
CA TYR A 128 9.36 3.47 2.33
C TYR A 128 9.38 2.20 1.47
N VAL A 129 8.38 1.35 1.64
CA VAL A 129 8.13 0.25 0.71
C VAL A 129 7.28 0.78 -0.43
N LEU A 130 7.80 0.70 -1.66
CA LEU A 130 7.21 1.39 -2.80
C LEU A 130 6.41 0.46 -3.70
N ALA A 131 6.92 -0.75 -3.95
CA ALA A 131 6.30 -1.67 -4.88
C ALA A 131 6.69 -3.13 -4.62
N TYR A 132 5.81 -4.02 -5.05
CA TYR A 132 5.96 -5.47 -5.02
C TYR A 132 5.76 -6.01 -6.44
N PHE A 133 6.65 -6.87 -6.90
CA PHE A 133 6.56 -7.52 -8.20
C PHE A 133 6.74 -9.03 -8.04
N GLY A 134 6.03 -9.82 -8.84
CA GLY A 134 6.26 -11.25 -8.96
C GLY A 134 6.89 -11.53 -10.32
N ARG A 135 8.07 -12.16 -10.35
CA ARG A 135 8.73 -12.56 -11.60
C ARG A 135 9.35 -13.94 -11.48
N LEU A 136 9.26 -14.69 -12.57
CA LEU A 136 10.11 -15.85 -12.81
C LEU A 136 11.50 -15.31 -13.17
N ILE A 137 12.54 -15.80 -12.48
CA ILE A 137 13.92 -15.46 -12.81
C ILE A 137 14.46 -16.55 -13.74
N GLU A 138 14.52 -16.23 -15.02
CA GLU A 138 15.09 -17.08 -16.07
C GLU A 138 16.59 -16.79 -16.19
N ALA A 139 17.40 -17.84 -16.37
CA ALA A 139 18.86 -17.76 -16.50
C ALA A 139 19.32 -18.11 -17.92
#